data_AF-A0A422QG68-F1
#
_entry.id   AF-A0A422QG68-F1
#
_cell.length_a   1.000
_cell.length_b   1.000
_cell.length_c   1.000
_cell.angle_alpha   90.00
_cell.angle_beta   90.00
_cell.angle_gamma   90.00
#
_symmetry.space_group_name_H-M   'P 1'
#
loop_
_entity.id
_entity.type
_entity.pdbx_description
1 polymer ?
#
loop_
_entity_poly.entity_id
_entity_poly.type
_entity_poly.pdbx_seq_one_letter_code
_entity_poly.pdbx_strand_id
1 'polypeptide(L)'
;GEKESHGCSYADSWSTVQFQRMPNVSLEPGKARLTPDEMVKDVKKGIYILGRGSYSIDQQRYNFQFGGTLYYEIKNGKITGPLEDVAYQANTQEFWNACSAICDERDWRMGGSFFDGKGQPSQVSAVSHGSSTTRFNGINVINTARKIG
;
A
#
# COMPACT_ATOMS: atom_id res chain seq x y z
N GLY A 1 -26.09 -8.89 -10.18
CA GLY A 1 -25.87 -8.84 -8.73
C GLY A 1 -25.53 -10.23 -8.25
N GLU A 2 -24.83 -10.32 -7.12
CA GLU A 2 -24.36 -11.59 -6.55
C GLU A 2 -25.51 -12.42 -5.95
N LYS A 3 -25.39 -13.76 -5.98
CA LYS A 3 -26.42 -14.69 -5.48
C LYS A 3 -26.28 -15.01 -3.98
N GLU A 4 -25.12 -14.70 -3.39
CA GLU A 4 -24.79 -15.01 -2.00
C GLU A 4 -23.91 -13.93 -1.37
N SER A 5 -23.76 -14.01 -0.05
CA SER A 5 -22.92 -13.09 0.72
C SER A 5 -21.43 -13.39 0.53
N HIS A 6 -20.60 -12.33 0.45
CA HIS A 6 -19.13 -12.46 0.45
C HIS A 6 -18.54 -12.71 1.85
N GLY A 7 -19.37 -12.88 2.89
CA GLY A 7 -18.87 -13.10 4.26
C GLY A 7 -18.13 -11.91 4.88
N CYS A 8 -18.30 -10.70 4.33
CA CYS A 8 -17.56 -9.49 4.73
C CYS A 8 -18.38 -8.50 5.57
N SER A 9 -19.47 -8.93 6.20
CA SER A 9 -20.29 -8.09 7.08
C SER A 9 -20.16 -8.57 8.52
N TYR A 10 -19.48 -7.80 9.37
CA TYR A 10 -19.33 -8.11 10.79
C TYR A 10 -19.17 -6.84 11.64
N ALA A 11 -19.50 -6.97 12.92
CA ALA A 11 -19.31 -5.97 13.95
C ALA A 11 -18.17 -6.38 14.89
N ASP A 12 -17.55 -5.41 15.56
CA ASP A 12 -16.50 -5.67 16.54
C ASP A 12 -17.02 -6.14 17.92
N SER A 13 -18.33 -6.00 18.18
CA SER A 13 -19.01 -6.40 19.40
C SER A 13 -20.44 -6.83 19.11
N TRP A 14 -21.06 -7.56 20.04
CA TRP A 14 -22.48 -7.91 19.98
C TRP A 14 -23.41 -6.68 20.02
N SER A 15 -22.92 -5.58 20.59
CA SER A 15 -23.70 -4.35 20.83
C SER A 15 -23.49 -3.27 19.76
N THR A 16 -22.77 -3.57 18.69
CA THR A 16 -22.44 -2.61 17.62
C THR A 16 -23.02 -3.06 16.28
N VAL A 17 -23.29 -2.11 15.38
CA VAL A 17 -23.90 -2.40 14.07
C VAL A 17 -22.89 -3.04 13.12
N GLN A 18 -23.30 -4.10 12.43
CA GLN A 18 -22.51 -4.73 11.37
C GLN A 18 -22.58 -3.93 10.06
N PHE A 19 -21.48 -3.89 9.32
CA PHE A 19 -21.41 -3.28 7.99
C PHE A 19 -20.26 -3.91 7.18
N GLN A 20 -20.11 -3.52 5.92
CA GLN A 20 -19.08 -4.09 5.03
C GLN A 20 -17.66 -3.73 5.50
N ARG A 21 -16.92 -4.75 5.90
CA ARG A 21 -15.52 -4.68 6.32
C ARG A 21 -14.59 -5.17 5.22
N MET A 22 -13.31 -4.83 5.33
CA MET A 22 -12.32 -5.36 4.41
C MET A 22 -12.06 -6.84 4.77
N PRO A 23 -12.04 -7.75 3.78
CA PRO A 23 -11.40 -9.05 3.96
C PRO A 23 -9.87 -8.87 4.00
N ASN A 24 -9.15 -9.98 4.10
CA ASN A 24 -7.71 -9.98 3.85
C ASN A 24 -7.47 -9.90 2.35
N VAL A 25 -6.84 -8.81 1.90
CA VAL A 25 -6.58 -8.57 0.47
C VAL A 25 -5.08 -8.64 0.24
N SER A 26 -4.64 -9.56 -0.60
CA SER A 26 -3.22 -9.75 -0.92
C SER A 26 -2.99 -9.67 -2.41
N LEU A 27 -1.84 -9.12 -2.79
CA LEU A 27 -1.33 -9.20 -4.14
C LEU A 27 -0.54 -10.50 -4.29
N GLU A 28 -0.90 -11.30 -5.29
CA GLU A 28 -0.15 -12.50 -5.64
C GLU A 28 1.29 -12.13 -6.05
N PRO A 29 2.30 -12.95 -5.68
CA PRO A 29 3.67 -12.72 -6.11
C PRO A 29 3.80 -12.84 -7.63
N GLY A 30 4.84 -12.22 -8.19
CA GLY A 30 5.20 -12.39 -9.58
C GLY A 30 5.57 -13.85 -9.89
N LYS A 31 5.16 -14.35 -11.06
CA LYS A 31 5.48 -15.72 -11.50
C LYS A 31 6.90 -15.85 -12.04
N ALA A 32 7.45 -14.76 -12.57
CA ALA A 32 8.79 -14.72 -13.11
C ALA A 32 9.79 -14.44 -11.99
N ARG A 33 10.94 -15.11 -12.04
CA ARG A 33 12.03 -14.91 -11.08
C ARG A 33 12.50 -13.45 -11.13
N LEU A 34 12.31 -12.72 -10.04
CA LEU A 34 12.68 -11.31 -9.92
C LEU A 34 12.88 -10.95 -8.45
N THR A 35 14.09 -10.49 -8.12
CA THR A 35 14.43 -9.94 -6.81
C THR A 35 14.30 -8.41 -6.79
N PRO A 36 14.17 -7.77 -5.61
CA PRO A 36 14.17 -6.31 -5.50
C PRO A 36 15.42 -5.66 -6.12
N ASP A 37 16.61 -6.24 -5.90
CA ASP A 37 17.87 -5.76 -6.46
C ASP A 37 17.88 -5.80 -7.99
N GLU A 38 17.29 -6.85 -8.60
CA GLU A 38 17.12 -6.93 -10.05
C GLU A 38 16.10 -5.92 -10.57
N MET A 39 14.98 -5.76 -9.87
CA MET A 39 13.90 -4.84 -10.23
C MET A 39 14.37 -3.39 -10.32
N VAL A 40 15.28 -2.98 -9.43
CA VAL A 40 15.76 -1.59 -9.40
C VAL A 40 16.84 -1.29 -10.46
N LYS A 41 17.49 -2.29 -11.09
CA LYS A 41 18.66 -2.10 -11.98
C LYS A 41 18.47 -1.06 -13.08
N ASP A 42 17.28 -1.02 -13.69
CA ASP A 42 16.97 -0.11 -14.79
C ASP A 42 16.29 1.20 -14.33
N VAL A 43 16.20 1.44 -13.03
CA VAL A 43 15.64 2.66 -12.46
C VAL A 43 16.73 3.72 -12.36
N LYS A 44 16.66 4.73 -13.24
CA LYS A 44 17.60 5.87 -13.22
C LYS A 44 17.44 6.75 -11.97
N LYS A 45 16.19 7.04 -11.60
CA LYS A 45 15.83 7.81 -10.41
C LYS A 45 14.48 7.32 -9.88
N GLY A 46 14.40 7.05 -8.59
CA GLY A 46 13.17 6.59 -7.94
C GLY A 46 13.29 6.65 -6.42
N ILE A 47 12.29 6.11 -5.73
CA ILE A 47 12.29 5.99 -4.28
C ILE A 47 11.89 4.57 -3.93
N TYR A 48 12.67 3.94 -3.05
CA TYR A 48 12.34 2.67 -2.44
C TYR A 48 11.64 2.92 -1.11
N ILE A 49 10.38 2.48 -0.99
CA ILE A 49 9.53 2.68 0.17
C ILE A 49 9.34 1.35 0.88
N LEU A 50 9.67 1.28 2.16
CA LEU A 50 9.58 0.09 3.00
C LEU A 50 8.54 0.28 4.10
N GLY A 51 7.77 -0.78 4.34
CA GLY A 51 6.76 -0.80 5.40
C GLY A 51 5.56 0.09 5.10
N ARG A 52 4.82 0.46 6.14
CA ARG A 52 3.62 1.31 6.05
C ARG A 52 3.80 2.56 6.89
N GLY A 53 3.20 3.66 6.45
CA GLY A 53 3.14 4.92 7.17
C GLY A 53 1.69 5.38 7.38
N SER A 54 1.49 6.69 7.36
CA SER A 54 0.15 7.27 7.37
C SER A 54 -0.62 6.89 6.11
N TYR A 55 -1.95 6.85 6.25
CA TYR A 55 -2.85 6.63 5.14
C TYR A 55 -4.05 7.56 5.22
N SER A 56 -4.40 8.15 4.08
CA SER A 56 -5.60 8.95 3.89
C SER A 56 -6.27 8.53 2.58
N ILE A 57 -7.58 8.33 2.61
CA ILE A 57 -8.36 7.86 1.47
C ILE A 57 -9.62 8.73 1.41
N ASP A 58 -9.97 9.21 0.22
CA ASP A 58 -11.20 9.97 0.05
C ASP A 58 -12.46 9.11 0.21
N GLN A 59 -13.61 9.76 0.41
CA GLN A 59 -14.87 9.05 0.65
C GLN A 59 -15.30 8.18 -0.54
N GLN A 60 -14.95 8.59 -1.76
CA GLN A 60 -15.28 7.84 -2.97
C GLN A 60 -14.30 6.70 -3.25
N ARG A 61 -13.20 6.60 -2.48
CA ARG A 61 -12.10 5.63 -2.62
C ARG A 61 -11.39 5.71 -3.97
N TYR A 62 -11.48 6.87 -4.61
CA TYR A 62 -10.78 7.16 -5.86
C TYR A 62 -9.38 7.67 -5.60
N ASN A 63 -9.17 8.45 -4.54
CA ASN A 63 -7.89 9.10 -4.28
C ASN A 63 -7.33 8.66 -2.93
N PHE A 64 -6.01 8.50 -2.87
CA PHE A 64 -5.32 8.19 -1.62
C PHE A 64 -3.99 8.95 -1.51
N GLN A 65 -3.52 9.08 -0.27
CA GLN A 65 -2.16 9.51 0.07
C GLN A 65 -1.61 8.57 1.14
N PHE A 66 -0.53 7.86 0.82
CA PHE A 66 0.11 6.91 1.72
C PHE A 66 1.58 7.27 1.97
N GLY A 67 2.09 6.85 3.13
CA GLY A 67 3.50 6.88 3.49
C GLY A 67 4.05 5.46 3.74
N GLY A 68 5.35 5.40 4.02
CA GLY A 68 6.09 4.23 4.45
C GLY A 68 6.72 4.40 5.84
N THR A 69 7.42 3.37 6.28
CA THR A 69 8.22 3.38 7.50
C THR A 69 9.65 3.89 7.23
N LEU A 70 10.24 3.48 6.11
CA LEU A 70 11.56 3.93 5.65
C LEU A 70 11.52 4.29 4.18
N TYR A 71 12.36 5.23 3.78
CA TYR A 71 12.49 5.70 2.41
C TYR A 71 13.96 5.77 2.02
N TYR A 72 14.28 5.33 0.81
CA TYR A 72 15.63 5.41 0.24
C TYR A 72 15.56 5.92 -1.19
N GLU A 73 16.54 6.71 -1.61
CA GLU A 73 16.68 7.07 -3.02
C GLU A 73 17.09 5.83 -3.83
N ILE A 74 16.52 5.68 -5.03
CA ILE A 74 17.07 4.80 -6.06
C ILE A 74 17.76 5.68 -7.09
N LYS A 75 19.04 5.44 -7.35
CA LYS A 75 19.86 6.20 -8.30
C LYS A 75 20.70 5.28 -9.17
N ASN A 76 20.52 5.36 -10.48
CA ASN A 76 21.24 4.56 -11.49
C ASN A 76 21.31 3.07 -11.15
N GLY A 77 20.15 2.48 -10.86
CA GLY A 77 20.07 1.04 -10.64
C GLY A 77 20.38 0.57 -9.22
N LYS A 78 20.59 1.49 -8.27
CA LYS A 78 20.99 1.16 -6.89
C LYS A 78 20.14 1.90 -5.87
N ILE A 79 19.77 1.21 -4.79
CA ILE A 79 19.25 1.84 -3.58
C ILE A 79 20.41 2.53 -2.88
N THR A 80 20.28 3.81 -2.57
CA THR A 80 21.34 4.66 -2.01
C THR A 80 20.99 5.13 -0.60
N GLY A 81 21.06 6.43 -0.34
CA GLY A 81 20.88 7.02 0.98
C GLY A 81 19.40 7.14 1.39
N PRO A 82 19.14 7.30 2.70
CA PRO A 82 17.79 7.50 3.20
C PRO A 82 17.21 8.83 2.73
N LEU A 83 15.88 8.88 2.66
CA LEU A 83 15.07 10.08 2.44
C LEU A 83 14.14 10.29 3.64
N GLU A 84 13.71 11.54 3.84
CA GLU A 84 12.73 11.92 4.83
C GLU A 84 11.52 12.61 4.18
N ASP A 85 10.43 12.69 4.94
CA ASP A 85 9.22 13.43 4.55
C ASP A 85 8.64 13.03 3.18
N VAL A 86 8.56 11.73 2.90
CA VAL A 86 8.02 11.21 1.64
C VAL A 86 6.58 10.74 1.83
N ALA A 87 5.68 11.17 0.95
CA ALA A 87 4.38 10.53 0.76
C ALA A 87 4.06 10.40 -0.73
N TYR A 88 3.29 9.40 -1.11
CA TYR A 88 2.83 9.21 -2.49
C TYR A 88 1.32 9.35 -2.59
N GLN A 89 0.87 9.97 -3.67
CA GLN A 89 -0.54 10.25 -3.96
C GLN A 89 -0.90 9.68 -5.32
N ALA A 90 -2.07 9.08 -5.42
CA ALA A 90 -2.59 8.63 -6.71
C ALA A 90 -4.10 8.44 -6.68
N ASN A 91 -4.68 8.37 -7.88
CA ASN A 91 -5.94 7.70 -8.07
C ASN A 91 -5.75 6.17 -7.97
N THR A 92 -6.68 5.46 -7.35
CA THR A 92 -6.63 4.01 -7.14
C THR A 92 -6.44 3.24 -8.44
N GLN A 93 -7.22 3.53 -9.48
CA GLN A 93 -7.15 2.79 -10.75
C GLN A 93 -5.85 3.11 -11.50
N GLU A 94 -5.44 4.38 -11.52
CA GLU A 94 -4.19 4.80 -12.16
C GLU A 94 -2.97 4.17 -11.47
N PHE A 95 -2.97 4.11 -10.13
CA PHE A 95 -1.91 3.49 -9.36
C PHE A 95 -1.74 2.01 -9.72
N TRP A 96 -2.82 1.23 -9.72
CA TRP A 96 -2.74 -0.19 -10.06
C TRP A 96 -2.39 -0.43 -11.53
N ASN A 97 -2.85 0.42 -12.45
CA ASN A 97 -2.43 0.39 -13.85
C ASN A 97 -0.94 0.76 -14.05
N ALA A 98 -0.35 1.50 -13.11
CA ALA A 98 1.07 1.85 -13.12
C ALA A 98 1.97 0.74 -12.56
N CYS A 99 1.41 -0.37 -12.06
CA CYS A 99 2.18 -1.53 -11.58
C CYS A 99 2.91 -2.19 -12.75
N SER A 100 4.22 -2.00 -12.80
CA SER A 100 5.07 -2.43 -13.91
C SER A 100 5.84 -3.72 -13.66
N ALA A 101 6.03 -4.10 -12.38
CA ALA A 101 6.69 -5.33 -11.99
C ALA A 101 6.33 -5.74 -10.55
N ILE A 102 6.33 -7.04 -10.29
CA ILE A 102 6.08 -7.65 -8.97
C ILE A 102 7.19 -8.69 -8.74
N CYS A 103 7.89 -8.62 -7.61
CA CYS A 103 8.89 -9.63 -7.24
C CYS A 103 8.24 -11.00 -7.00
N ASP A 104 9.03 -12.06 -7.13
CA ASP A 104 8.52 -13.42 -6.95
C ASP A 104 8.24 -13.80 -5.49
N GLU A 105 7.76 -15.02 -5.30
CA GLU A 105 7.32 -15.56 -4.01
C GLU A 105 8.38 -15.51 -2.90
N ARG A 106 9.67 -15.49 -3.26
CA ARG A 106 10.77 -15.44 -2.28
C ARG A 106 10.83 -14.09 -1.55
N ASP A 107 10.23 -13.06 -2.14
CA ASP A 107 10.10 -11.73 -1.56
C ASP A 107 8.72 -11.46 -0.96
N TRP A 108 7.78 -12.41 -1.06
CA TRP A 108 6.42 -12.21 -0.58
C TRP A 108 6.36 -12.16 0.95
N ARG A 109 5.65 -11.17 1.49
CA ARG A 109 5.54 -10.93 2.93
C ARG A 109 4.08 -10.65 3.28
N MET A 110 3.64 -11.17 4.43
CA MET A 110 2.34 -10.83 5.02
C MET A 110 2.50 -9.70 6.04
N GLY A 111 1.78 -8.60 5.82
CA GLY A 111 1.61 -7.51 6.78
C GLY A 111 0.23 -7.52 7.43
N GLY A 112 0.10 -6.86 8.59
CA GLY A 112 -1.16 -6.77 9.32
C GLY A 112 -1.40 -5.39 9.93
N SER A 113 -2.67 -5.07 10.15
CA SER A 113 -3.14 -3.92 10.92
C SER A 113 -4.20 -4.38 11.89
N PHE A 114 -4.15 -3.93 13.14
CA PHE A 114 -5.24 -4.14 14.09
C PHE A 114 -6.45 -3.22 13.84
N PHE A 115 -6.32 -2.28 12.91
CA PHE A 115 -7.34 -1.28 12.60
C PHE A 115 -7.57 -1.19 11.09
N ASP A 116 -8.82 -1.37 10.65
CA ASP A 116 -9.26 -1.16 9.26
C ASP A 116 -9.91 0.22 9.04
N GLY A 117 -10.10 1.00 10.12
CA GLY A 117 -10.46 2.43 10.08
C GLY A 117 -11.88 2.72 9.59
N LYS A 118 -12.90 1.99 10.08
CA LYS A 118 -14.29 2.16 9.65
C LYS A 118 -15.28 2.34 10.82
N GLY A 119 -16.44 2.91 10.51
CA GLY A 119 -17.56 3.10 11.45
C GLY A 119 -17.64 4.52 12.02
N GLN A 120 -18.86 4.92 12.39
CA GLN A 120 -19.12 6.11 13.21
C GLN A 120 -20.26 5.79 14.19
N PRO A 121 -19.99 5.48 15.47
CA PRO A 121 -18.66 5.40 16.13
C PRO A 121 -17.69 4.40 15.50
N SER A 122 -16.39 4.67 15.62
CA SER A 122 -15.32 3.82 15.06
C SER A 122 -15.38 2.40 15.64
N GLN A 123 -15.24 1.40 14.77
CA GLN A 123 -15.12 -0.02 15.15
C GLN A 123 -13.75 -0.56 14.77
N VAL A 124 -13.21 -1.45 15.61
CA VAL A 124 -11.88 -2.05 15.38
C VAL A 124 -12.01 -3.32 14.54
N SER A 125 -11.02 -3.59 13.69
CA SER A 125 -10.85 -4.94 13.15
C SER A 125 -9.45 -5.19 12.62
N ALA A 126 -8.99 -6.42 12.84
CA ALA A 126 -7.75 -6.92 12.28
C ALA A 126 -7.92 -7.23 10.79
N VAL A 127 -6.98 -6.75 9.98
CA VAL A 127 -6.88 -7.02 8.55
C VAL A 127 -5.44 -7.32 8.19
N SER A 128 -5.24 -8.25 7.25
CA SER A 128 -3.92 -8.59 6.72
C SER A 128 -3.83 -8.33 5.23
N HIS A 129 -2.66 -7.87 4.79
CA HIS A 129 -2.34 -7.61 3.40
C HIS A 129 -0.97 -8.20 3.08
N GLY A 130 -0.94 -9.13 2.13
CA GLY A 130 0.29 -9.73 1.65
C GLY A 130 0.71 -9.16 0.30
N SER A 131 2.01 -8.93 0.12
CA SER A 131 2.57 -8.59 -1.17
C SER A 131 4.07 -8.89 -1.24
N SER A 132 4.58 -9.04 -2.46
CA SER A 132 6.00 -8.86 -2.74
C SER A 132 6.31 -7.38 -2.97
N THR A 133 7.58 -7.04 -3.11
CA THR A 133 8.01 -5.72 -3.62
C THR A 133 7.42 -5.51 -5.01
N THR A 134 6.88 -4.31 -5.25
CA THR A 134 6.24 -3.92 -6.50
C THR A 134 6.78 -2.60 -7.00
N ARG A 135 6.91 -2.46 -8.32
CA ARG A 135 7.34 -1.23 -8.96
C ARG A 135 6.17 -0.52 -9.62
N PHE A 136 5.93 0.72 -9.20
CA PHE A 136 4.96 1.61 -9.83
C PHE A 136 5.66 2.76 -10.55
N ASN A 137 5.33 2.98 -11.82
CA ASN A 137 5.94 4.03 -12.64
C ASN A 137 5.06 5.29 -12.69
N GLY A 138 5.67 6.47 -12.61
CA GLY A 138 4.94 7.73 -12.80
C GLY A 138 4.02 8.12 -11.64
N ILE A 139 4.23 7.57 -10.44
CA ILE A 139 3.46 7.94 -9.25
C ILE A 139 3.89 9.32 -8.75
N ASN A 140 2.90 10.14 -8.36
CA ASN A 140 3.15 11.43 -7.75
C ASN A 140 3.69 11.24 -6.34
N VAL A 141 4.87 11.81 -6.06
CA VAL A 141 5.50 11.80 -4.75
C VAL A 141 5.67 13.24 -4.27
N ILE A 142 5.22 13.51 -3.05
CA ILE A 142 5.31 14.82 -2.40
C ILE A 142 6.31 14.79 -1.25
N ASN A 143 6.90 15.95 -0.99
CA ASN A 143 7.67 16.21 0.22
C ASN A 143 6.70 16.77 1.29
N THR A 144 6.58 16.08 2.43
CA THR A 144 5.68 16.43 3.54
C THR A 144 6.30 17.34 4.59
N ALA A 145 7.55 17.80 4.39
CA ALA A 145 8.24 18.66 5.31
C ALA A 145 7.44 19.95 5.51
N ARG A 146 7.24 20.32 6.77
CA ARG A 146 6.54 21.55 7.11
C ARG A 146 7.42 22.74 6.74
N LYS A 147 6.96 23.59 5.81
CA LYS A 147 7.53 24.92 5.63
C LYS A 147 7.10 25.79 6.81
N ILE A 148 7.98 25.96 7.79
CA ILE A 148 7.81 26.96 8.83
C ILE A 148 8.37 28.26 8.25
N GLY A 149 7.47 29.19 7.93
CA GLY A 149 7.78 30.58 7.60
C GLY A 149 7.39 31.48 8.76
#